data_AF-I8UX35-F1
#
_entry.id   AF-I8UX35-F1
#
_cell.length_a   1.000
_cell.length_b   1.000
_cell.length_c   1.000
_cell.angle_alpha   90.00
_cell.angle_beta   90.00
_cell.angle_gamma   90.00
#
_symmetry.space_group_name_H-M   'P 1'
#
loop_
_entity.id
_entity.type
_entity.pdbx_description
1 polymer ?
#
loop_
_entity_poly.entity_id
_entity_poly.type
_entity_poly.pdbx_seq_one_letter_code
_entity_poly.pdbx_strand_id
1 'polypeptide(L)'
;MDPLSRDENYTRRLTLEMWREIKSAPPEVMAEMLDDLKHGNTYYTGVETDKGVLLFSRDIVGEIQYSDYMYKYIENDFFAPEFAVKSLAIHELRGWPSLMEGKVNRCHDRFGWWGDEETIRRAYQDRSVLKNATDSETYDLTPTWENYYRLTDADKGLGLTRSPYNYDRMTLLYIVDKGYPRDGVVDEYPDEFSFHEKFEKIENKQLGRNRWDVYDEMQERAKKLAGKLLKEHFPEIRQKADMKEKAAVRKSKGMKM
;
A
#
# COMPACT_ATOMS: atom_id res chain seq x y z
N MET A 1 -13.70 -25.45 -40.27
CA MET A 1 -12.48 -25.57 -39.47
C MET A 1 -12.84 -25.15 -38.06
N ASP A 2 -12.69 -26.06 -37.10
CA ASP A 2 -13.04 -25.86 -35.68
C ASP A 2 -11.97 -24.99 -35.00
N PRO A 3 -12.31 -23.85 -34.38
CA PRO A 3 -11.34 -22.97 -33.71
C PRO A 3 -10.79 -23.56 -32.40
N LEU A 4 -11.26 -24.72 -31.94
CA LEU A 4 -10.86 -25.36 -30.69
C LEU A 4 -9.97 -26.61 -30.87
N SER A 5 -9.48 -26.86 -32.09
CA SER A 5 -8.48 -27.91 -32.31
C SER A 5 -7.16 -27.55 -31.63
N ARG A 6 -6.92 -28.13 -30.44
CA ARG A 6 -5.60 -28.12 -29.80
C ARG A 6 -4.60 -28.84 -30.70
N ASP A 7 -3.86 -28.05 -31.45
CA ASP A 7 -2.77 -28.56 -32.29
C ASP A 7 -1.55 -28.82 -31.38
N GLU A 8 -1.39 -30.06 -30.93
CA GLU A 8 -0.36 -30.52 -29.99
C GLU A 8 1.09 -30.45 -30.54
N ASN A 9 1.31 -29.80 -31.69
CA ASN A 9 2.61 -29.74 -32.37
C ASN A 9 3.07 -28.33 -32.78
N TYR A 10 2.63 -27.26 -32.09
CA TYR A 10 3.18 -25.92 -32.33
C TYR A 10 4.52 -25.69 -31.60
N THR A 11 5.54 -26.50 -31.93
CA THR A 11 6.92 -26.04 -31.74
C THR A 11 7.22 -25.04 -32.85
N ARG A 12 6.95 -23.74 -32.63
CA ARG A 12 7.32 -22.69 -33.60
C ARG A 12 8.84 -22.71 -33.80
N ARG A 13 9.31 -23.40 -34.84
CA ARG A 13 10.71 -23.36 -35.27
C ARG A 13 10.95 -22.01 -35.95
N LEU A 14 11.98 -21.28 -35.51
CA LEU A 14 12.42 -20.06 -36.16
C LEU A 14 12.76 -20.35 -37.63
N THR A 15 12.11 -19.65 -38.56
CA THR A 15 12.36 -19.82 -40.00
C THR A 15 13.69 -19.17 -40.39
N LEU A 16 14.23 -19.55 -41.55
CA LEU A 16 15.48 -18.98 -42.08
C LEU A 16 15.40 -17.47 -42.30
N GLU A 17 14.21 -16.96 -42.61
CA GLU A 17 13.91 -15.54 -42.80
C GLU A 17 13.87 -14.80 -41.46
N MET A 18 13.18 -15.35 -40.45
CA MET A 18 13.20 -14.82 -39.08
C MET A 18 14.63 -14.77 -38.51
N TRP A 19 15.47 -15.77 -38.81
CA TRP A 19 16.88 -15.76 -38.41
C TRP A 19 17.71 -14.66 -39.09
N ARG A 20 17.39 -14.31 -40.34
CA ARG A 20 18.05 -13.20 -41.04
C ARG A 20 17.62 -11.87 -40.44
N GLU A 21 16.32 -11.70 -40.17
CA GLU A 21 15.78 -10.50 -39.53
C GLU A 21 16.41 -10.24 -38.16
N ILE A 22 16.47 -11.28 -37.29
CA ILE A 22 17.14 -11.20 -35.98
C ILE A 22 18.61 -10.79 -36.14
N LYS A 23 19.35 -11.39 -37.07
CA LYS A 23 20.77 -11.02 -37.29
C LYS A 23 20.98 -9.62 -37.86
N SER A 24 19.98 -9.07 -38.55
CA SER A 24 20.01 -7.71 -39.11
C SER A 24 19.46 -6.65 -38.15
N ALA A 25 18.89 -7.04 -37.01
CA ALA A 25 18.34 -6.12 -36.04
C ALA A 25 19.46 -5.26 -35.41
N PRO A 26 19.16 -3.99 -35.07
CA PRO A 26 20.10 -3.14 -34.35
C PRO A 26 20.57 -3.79 -33.03
N PRO A 27 21.81 -3.52 -32.59
CA PRO A 27 22.33 -4.06 -31.33
C PRO A 27 21.44 -3.76 -30.11
N GLU A 28 20.77 -2.59 -30.06
CA GLU A 28 19.86 -2.27 -28.96
C GLU A 28 18.63 -3.20 -28.95
N VAL A 29 18.03 -3.45 -30.12
CA VAL A 29 16.87 -4.35 -30.26
C VAL A 29 17.26 -5.78 -29.90
N MET A 30 18.46 -6.22 -30.31
CA MET A 30 18.98 -7.53 -29.93
C MET A 30 19.22 -7.67 -28.43
N ALA A 31 19.69 -6.62 -27.78
CA ALA A 31 19.86 -6.59 -26.33
C ALA A 31 18.51 -6.68 -25.60
N GLU A 32 17.51 -5.93 -26.05
CA GLU A 32 16.14 -5.98 -25.51
C GLU A 32 15.50 -7.36 -25.69
N MET A 33 15.58 -7.95 -26.89
CA MET A 33 15.06 -9.29 -27.15
C MET A 33 15.74 -10.37 -26.29
N LEU A 34 17.05 -10.26 -26.06
CA LEU A 34 17.79 -11.17 -25.19
C LEU A 34 17.43 -10.97 -23.71
N ASP A 35 17.12 -9.73 -23.32
CA ASP A 35 16.68 -9.39 -21.97
C ASP A 35 15.27 -9.95 -21.71
N ASP A 36 14.33 -9.73 -22.63
CA ASP A 36 13.01 -10.36 -22.67
C ASP A 36 13.10 -11.88 -22.61
N LEU A 37 14.06 -12.47 -23.32
CA LEU A 37 14.23 -13.93 -23.31
C LEU A 37 14.56 -14.47 -21.91
N LYS A 38 15.39 -13.74 -21.17
CA LYS A 38 15.86 -14.11 -19.83
C LYS A 38 14.82 -13.84 -18.75
N HIS A 39 14.20 -12.67 -18.79
CA HIS A 39 13.37 -12.17 -17.71
C HIS A 39 11.87 -12.33 -17.97
N GLY A 40 11.49 -12.55 -19.24
CA GLY A 40 10.09 -12.49 -19.68
C GLY A 40 9.74 -11.11 -20.22
N ASN A 41 8.74 -11.08 -21.09
CA ASN A 41 8.35 -9.88 -21.85
C ASN A 41 7.12 -9.17 -21.27
N THR A 42 6.66 -9.56 -20.07
CA THR A 42 5.50 -8.97 -19.41
C THR A 42 5.80 -8.65 -17.96
N TYR A 43 5.28 -7.52 -17.49
CA TYR A 43 5.44 -7.04 -16.12
C TYR A 43 4.23 -7.40 -15.25
N TYR A 44 4.51 -7.69 -13.99
CA TYR A 44 3.55 -8.05 -12.95
C TYR A 44 3.88 -7.31 -11.66
N THR A 45 2.86 -7.13 -10.83
CA THR A 45 2.99 -6.55 -9.49
C THR A 45 2.88 -7.67 -8.46
N GLY A 46 3.91 -7.85 -7.64
CA GLY A 46 3.93 -8.77 -6.51
C GLY A 46 3.67 -8.03 -5.21
N VAL A 47 2.67 -8.45 -4.44
CA VAL A 47 2.39 -7.92 -3.10
C VAL A 47 2.80 -8.96 -2.08
N GLU A 48 3.91 -8.72 -1.39
CA GLU A 48 4.44 -9.57 -0.34
C GLU A 48 3.95 -9.11 1.03
N THR A 49 3.38 -10.05 1.79
CA THR A 49 3.08 -9.91 3.22
C THR A 49 3.69 -11.06 4.00
N ASP A 50 3.44 -11.13 5.31
CA ASP A 50 3.81 -12.27 6.14
C ASP A 50 3.19 -13.59 5.65
N LYS A 51 2.03 -13.54 4.99
CA LYS A 51 1.29 -14.70 4.48
C LYS A 51 1.84 -15.30 3.18
N GLY A 52 2.63 -14.53 2.41
CA GLY A 52 3.17 -14.94 1.12
C GLY A 52 3.08 -13.81 0.10
N VAL A 53 3.05 -14.16 -1.19
CA VAL A 53 3.04 -13.20 -2.30
C VAL A 53 1.78 -13.34 -3.13
N LEU A 54 1.03 -12.26 -3.31
CA LEU A 54 -0.03 -12.18 -4.32
C LEU A 54 0.54 -11.58 -5.60
N LEU A 55 0.13 -12.12 -6.75
CA LEU A 55 0.61 -11.65 -8.05
C LEU A 55 -0.55 -11.06 -8.84
N PHE A 56 -0.33 -9.87 -9.37
CA PHE A 56 -1.30 -9.13 -10.17
C PHE A 56 -0.70 -8.82 -11.53
N SER A 57 -1.46 -9.00 -12.61
CA SER A 57 -1.07 -8.46 -13.91
C SER A 57 -1.27 -6.94 -13.94
N ARG A 58 -0.60 -6.27 -14.87
CA ARG A 58 -0.76 -4.82 -15.11
C ARG A 58 -1.89 -4.48 -16.10
N ASP A 59 -2.74 -5.46 -16.40
CA ASP A 59 -3.96 -5.19 -17.15
C ASP A 59 -5.06 -4.71 -16.20
N ILE A 60 -6.18 -4.25 -16.78
CA ILE A 60 -7.30 -3.71 -16.01
C ILE A 60 -7.84 -4.68 -14.93
N VAL A 61 -7.79 -6.00 -15.17
CA VAL A 61 -8.29 -7.00 -14.22
C VAL A 61 -7.34 -7.12 -13.04
N GLY A 62 -6.04 -7.18 -13.30
CA GLY A 62 -5.03 -7.25 -12.25
C GLY A 62 -4.96 -5.97 -11.42
N GLU A 63 -5.05 -4.80 -12.05
CA GLU A 63 -5.05 -3.51 -11.35
C GLU A 63 -6.29 -3.33 -10.44
N ILE A 64 -7.48 -3.78 -10.88
CA ILE A 64 -8.68 -3.78 -10.04
C ILE A 64 -8.47 -4.69 -8.82
N GLN A 65 -8.00 -5.93 -9.03
CA GLN A 65 -7.77 -6.86 -7.92
C GLN A 65 -6.70 -6.38 -6.95
N TYR A 66 -5.64 -5.75 -7.47
CA TYR A 66 -4.61 -5.12 -6.67
C TYR A 66 -5.21 -4.00 -5.81
N SER A 67 -5.93 -3.07 -6.43
CA SER A 67 -6.55 -1.95 -5.72
C SER A 67 -7.54 -2.42 -4.64
N ASP A 68 -8.41 -3.38 -4.97
CA ASP A 68 -9.37 -3.95 -4.03
C ASP A 68 -8.67 -4.67 -2.86
N TYR A 69 -7.58 -5.41 -3.15
CA TYR A 69 -6.77 -6.05 -2.11
C TYR A 69 -6.16 -5.02 -1.16
N MET A 70 -5.50 -4.01 -1.72
CA MET A 70 -4.83 -2.97 -0.95
C MET A 70 -5.81 -2.16 -0.12
N TYR A 71 -6.97 -1.81 -0.68
CA TYR A 71 -8.01 -1.12 0.05
C TYR A 71 -8.58 -1.98 1.18
N LYS A 72 -9.00 -3.21 0.88
CA LYS A 72 -9.72 -4.07 1.83
C LYS A 72 -8.84 -4.59 2.96
N TYR A 73 -7.61 -4.98 2.66
CA TYR A 73 -6.75 -5.71 3.60
C TYR A 73 -5.53 -4.92 4.09
N ILE A 74 -5.28 -3.72 3.58
CA ILE A 74 -4.16 -2.88 4.01
C ILE A 74 -4.65 -1.50 4.46
N GLU A 75 -5.30 -0.73 3.59
CA GLU A 75 -5.70 0.65 3.89
C GLU A 75 -6.78 0.69 4.97
N ASN A 76 -7.92 0.01 4.78
CA ASN A 76 -9.05 0.08 5.71
C ASN A 76 -8.64 -0.31 7.14
N ASP A 77 -7.86 -1.38 7.26
CA ASP A 77 -7.47 -1.94 8.55
C ASP A 77 -6.16 -1.35 9.09
N PHE A 78 -5.49 -0.40 8.41
CA PHE A 78 -4.14 0.06 8.77
C PHE A 78 -3.99 0.45 10.25
N PHE A 79 -4.99 1.15 10.78
CA PHE A 79 -5.03 1.59 12.17
C PHE A 79 -5.84 0.67 13.10
N ALA A 80 -6.45 -0.40 12.58
CA ALA A 80 -7.27 -1.33 13.33
C ALA A 80 -6.42 -2.12 14.35
N PRO A 81 -6.89 -2.33 15.60
CA PRO A 81 -6.13 -3.04 16.63
C PRO A 81 -5.68 -4.45 16.23
N GLU A 82 -6.50 -5.15 15.46
CA GLU A 82 -6.35 -6.52 14.97
C GLU A 82 -5.53 -6.63 13.68
N PHE A 83 -5.05 -5.50 13.14
CA PHE A 83 -4.29 -5.50 11.90
C PHE A 83 -3.02 -6.36 12.01
N ALA A 84 -3.08 -7.50 11.32
CA ALA A 84 -2.13 -8.59 11.46
C ALA A 84 -0.87 -8.41 10.60
N VAL A 85 -0.95 -7.62 9.53
CA VAL A 85 0.15 -7.48 8.58
C VAL A 85 1.28 -6.67 9.22
N LYS A 86 2.47 -7.28 9.27
CA LYS A 86 3.66 -6.68 9.90
C LYS A 86 4.59 -5.97 8.93
N SER A 87 4.62 -6.45 7.69
CA SER A 87 5.47 -5.93 6.62
C SER A 87 4.73 -6.03 5.31
N LEU A 88 4.87 -5.00 4.48
CA LEU A 88 4.37 -4.98 3.11
C LEU A 88 5.54 -4.65 2.19
N ALA A 89 5.75 -5.48 1.18
CA ALA A 89 6.65 -5.15 0.09
C ALA A 89 5.91 -5.28 -1.25
N ILE A 90 6.19 -4.35 -2.15
CA ILE A 90 5.66 -4.30 -3.50
C ILE A 90 6.81 -4.55 -4.44
N HIS A 91 6.67 -5.55 -5.29
CA HIS A 91 7.70 -6.00 -6.20
C HIS A 91 7.24 -5.79 -7.64
N GLU A 92 8.13 -5.25 -8.46
CA GLU A 92 7.98 -5.37 -9.90
C GLU A 92 8.62 -6.69 -10.34
N LEU A 93 7.88 -7.47 -11.13
CA LEU A 93 8.31 -8.78 -11.61
C LEU A 93 8.23 -8.82 -13.12
N ARG A 94 9.23 -9.42 -13.75
CA ARG A 94 9.14 -9.83 -15.15
C ARG A 94 8.92 -11.33 -15.26
N GLY A 95 8.06 -11.72 -16.18
CA GLY A 95 7.74 -13.12 -16.40
C GLY A 95 7.14 -13.39 -17.77
N TRP A 96 7.24 -14.65 -18.19
CA TRP A 96 6.51 -15.14 -19.35
C TRP A 96 5.06 -15.41 -18.96
N PRO A 97 4.07 -14.95 -19.74
CA PRO A 97 2.66 -15.21 -19.46
C PRO A 97 2.34 -16.69 -19.23
N SER A 98 2.95 -17.59 -20.00
CA SER A 98 2.80 -19.05 -19.85
C SER A 98 3.31 -19.61 -18.52
N LEU A 99 4.29 -18.96 -17.88
CA LEU A 99 4.81 -19.36 -16.57
C LEU A 99 4.02 -18.74 -15.41
N MET A 100 3.29 -17.66 -15.69
CA MET A 100 2.48 -16.90 -14.74
C MET A 100 1.00 -17.31 -14.77
N GLU A 101 0.59 -18.06 -15.79
CA GLU A 101 -0.76 -18.61 -15.93
C GLU A 101 -1.15 -19.41 -14.68
N GLY A 102 -2.35 -19.13 -14.15
CA GLY A 102 -2.87 -19.75 -12.94
C GLY A 102 -2.22 -19.29 -11.62
N LYS A 103 -1.29 -18.32 -11.65
CA LYS A 103 -0.66 -17.73 -10.45
C LYS A 103 -1.09 -16.29 -10.19
N VAL A 104 -1.41 -15.56 -11.25
CA VAL A 104 -1.82 -14.14 -11.20
C VAL A 104 -3.33 -13.98 -11.02
N ASN A 105 -3.76 -12.84 -10.46
CA ASN A 105 -5.16 -12.39 -10.42
C ASN A 105 -6.10 -13.41 -9.74
N ARG A 106 -5.63 -14.01 -8.64
CA ARG A 106 -6.31 -15.10 -7.93
C ARG A 106 -7.18 -14.64 -6.75
N CYS A 107 -7.32 -13.34 -6.55
CA CYS A 107 -8.13 -12.80 -5.45
C CYS A 107 -9.62 -12.86 -5.77
N HIS A 108 -10.01 -13.01 -7.03
CA HIS A 108 -11.39 -13.23 -7.44
C HIS A 108 -11.74 -14.72 -7.52
N ASP A 109 -13.01 -15.02 -7.27
CA ASP A 109 -13.59 -16.34 -7.46
C ASP A 109 -13.79 -16.67 -8.94
N ARG A 110 -14.29 -17.88 -9.22
CA ARG A 110 -14.54 -18.37 -10.58
C ARG A 110 -15.61 -17.57 -11.35
N PHE A 111 -16.37 -16.73 -10.67
CA PHE A 111 -17.42 -15.88 -11.23
C PHE A 111 -16.96 -14.43 -11.38
N GLY A 112 -15.71 -14.12 -11.01
CA GLY A 112 -15.12 -12.79 -11.11
C GLY A 112 -15.46 -11.87 -9.93
N TRP A 113 -16.07 -12.39 -8.86
CA TRP A 113 -16.34 -11.63 -7.64
C TRP A 113 -15.17 -11.71 -6.67
N TRP A 114 -15.08 -10.75 -5.74
CA TRP A 114 -14.09 -10.82 -4.67
C TRP A 114 -14.18 -12.16 -3.92
N GLY A 115 -13.05 -12.85 -3.82
CA GLY A 115 -12.94 -14.15 -3.18
C GLY A 115 -13.20 -14.10 -1.68
N ASP A 116 -13.73 -15.19 -1.15
CA ASP A 116 -13.81 -15.40 0.30
C ASP A 116 -12.41 -15.58 0.92
N GLU A 117 -12.35 -15.65 2.26
CA GLU A 117 -11.07 -15.75 2.98
C GLU A 117 -10.24 -16.97 2.55
N GLU A 118 -10.89 -18.11 2.25
CA GLU A 118 -10.21 -19.30 1.77
C GLU A 118 -9.67 -19.14 0.35
N THR A 119 -10.38 -18.42 -0.52
CA THR A 119 -9.92 -18.05 -1.87
C THR A 119 -8.68 -17.18 -1.77
N ILE A 120 -8.70 -16.13 -0.95
CA ILE A 120 -7.54 -15.26 -0.72
C ILE A 120 -6.38 -16.06 -0.13
N ARG A 121 -6.63 -16.95 0.83
CA ARG A 121 -5.60 -17.81 1.43
C ARG A 121 -4.92 -18.70 0.39
N ARG A 122 -5.68 -19.24 -0.59
CA ARG A 122 -5.15 -20.05 -1.70
C ARG A 122 -4.52 -19.23 -2.83
N ALA A 123 -4.82 -17.93 -2.89
CA ALA A 123 -4.25 -17.02 -3.88
C ALA A 123 -2.77 -16.75 -3.61
N TYR A 124 -2.35 -16.77 -2.34
CA TYR A 124 -0.95 -16.60 -1.94
C TYR A 124 -0.04 -17.63 -2.58
N GLN A 125 1.03 -17.13 -3.19
CA GLN A 125 2.14 -17.90 -3.72
C GLN A 125 3.30 -17.89 -2.72
N ASP A 126 4.17 -18.90 -2.84
CA ASP A 126 5.42 -18.95 -2.10
C ASP A 126 6.40 -17.86 -2.59
N ARG A 127 7.26 -17.36 -1.70
CA ARG A 127 8.25 -16.30 -2.02
C ARG A 127 9.24 -16.67 -3.12
N SER A 128 9.36 -17.95 -3.48
CA SER A 128 10.14 -18.37 -4.65
C SER A 128 9.69 -17.74 -5.98
N VAL A 129 8.47 -17.20 -6.08
CA VAL A 129 8.03 -16.45 -7.28
C VAL A 129 8.76 -15.11 -7.46
N LEU A 130 9.37 -14.57 -6.40
CA LEU A 130 10.08 -13.28 -6.43
C LEU A 130 11.52 -13.37 -6.95
N LYS A 131 11.98 -14.55 -7.40
CA LYS A 131 13.35 -14.72 -7.94
C LYS A 131 13.67 -13.80 -9.12
N ASN A 132 12.65 -13.38 -9.86
CA ASN A 132 12.77 -12.50 -11.02
C ASN A 132 12.27 -11.08 -10.72
N ALA A 133 12.24 -10.66 -9.46
CA ALA A 133 11.91 -9.28 -9.11
C ALA A 133 12.97 -8.33 -9.69
N THR A 134 12.51 -7.35 -10.46
CA THR A 134 13.35 -6.31 -11.06
C THR A 134 13.51 -5.12 -10.13
N ASP A 135 12.47 -4.82 -9.37
CA ASP A 135 12.46 -3.76 -8.37
C ASP A 135 11.62 -4.16 -7.16
N SER A 136 11.87 -3.54 -6.02
CA SER A 136 11.17 -3.83 -4.77
C SER A 136 11.16 -2.63 -3.83
N GLU A 137 9.97 -2.26 -3.36
CA GLU A 137 9.79 -1.24 -2.33
C GLU A 137 9.13 -1.85 -1.10
N THR A 138 9.60 -1.47 0.09
CA THR A 138 9.06 -1.94 1.37
C THR A 138 8.46 -0.79 2.18
N TYR A 139 7.30 -1.06 2.77
CA TYR A 139 6.53 -0.13 3.57
C TYR A 139 6.43 -0.61 5.02
N ASP A 140 6.77 0.27 5.97
CA ASP A 140 6.54 0.06 7.39
C ASP A 140 5.06 0.32 7.71
N LEU A 141 4.36 -0.70 8.18
CA LEU A 141 2.94 -0.60 8.53
C LEU A 141 2.71 -0.32 10.03
N THR A 142 3.70 0.18 10.75
CA THR A 142 3.51 0.69 12.11
C THR A 142 2.46 1.82 12.08
N PRO A 143 1.48 1.85 13.02
CA PRO A 143 0.32 2.75 12.95
C PRO A 143 0.71 4.19 13.34
N THR A 144 1.51 4.84 12.51
CA THR A 144 1.89 6.25 12.63
C THR A 144 1.30 7.04 11.48
N TRP A 145 1.15 8.35 11.68
CA TRP A 145 0.65 9.22 10.63
C TRP A 145 1.66 9.28 9.46
N GLU A 146 2.97 9.27 9.74
CA GLU A 146 4.02 9.29 8.72
C GLU A 146 3.95 8.07 7.81
N ASN A 147 3.78 6.90 8.41
CA ASN A 147 3.77 5.63 7.69
C ASN A 147 2.52 5.49 6.84
N TYR A 148 1.35 5.85 7.36
CA TYR A 148 0.11 5.87 6.58
C TYR A 148 0.20 6.89 5.43
N TYR A 149 0.70 8.09 5.71
CA TYR A 149 0.88 9.12 4.69
C TYR A 149 1.82 8.64 3.58
N ARG A 150 3.00 8.12 3.93
CA ARG A 150 3.95 7.55 2.95
C ARG A 150 3.34 6.41 2.14
N LEU A 151 2.56 5.52 2.77
CA LEU A 151 1.91 4.41 2.06
C LEU A 151 0.91 4.91 1.00
N THR A 152 0.15 5.95 1.33
CA THR A 152 -0.96 6.46 0.51
C THR A 152 -0.59 7.67 -0.35
N ASP A 153 0.64 8.16 -0.26
CA ASP A 153 1.13 9.29 -1.04
C ASP A 153 1.13 8.98 -2.54
N ALA A 154 0.63 9.91 -3.35
CA ALA A 154 0.49 9.72 -4.79
C ALA A 154 1.81 9.85 -5.55
N ASP A 155 2.75 10.63 -5.03
CA ASP A 155 4.02 10.92 -5.72
C ASP A 155 5.14 9.97 -5.28
N LYS A 156 5.18 9.62 -3.99
CA LYS A 156 6.28 8.87 -3.35
C LYS A 156 5.85 7.55 -2.74
N GLY A 157 4.56 7.25 -2.78
CA GLY A 157 3.97 6.05 -2.19
C GLY A 157 3.25 5.20 -3.20
N LEU A 158 2.25 4.44 -2.74
CA LEU A 158 1.43 3.58 -3.60
C LEU A 158 0.20 4.29 -4.17
N GLY A 159 -0.02 5.57 -3.85
CA GLY A 159 -1.17 6.34 -4.31
C GLY A 159 -2.53 5.70 -3.99
N LEU A 160 -2.62 4.95 -2.86
CA LEU A 160 -3.84 4.27 -2.48
C LEU A 160 -4.94 5.29 -2.15
N THR A 161 -6.16 4.99 -2.59
CA THR A 161 -7.36 5.74 -2.18
C THR A 161 -7.47 5.71 -0.66
N ARG A 162 -7.48 6.90 -0.04
CA ARG A 162 -7.58 7.05 1.41
C ARG A 162 -9.04 6.98 1.85
N SER A 163 -9.35 6.16 2.84
CA SER A 163 -10.66 6.22 3.48
C SER A 163 -10.77 7.52 4.29
N PRO A 164 -11.95 8.18 4.32
CA PRO A 164 -12.14 9.38 5.14
C PRO A 164 -11.82 9.15 6.62
N TYR A 165 -12.14 7.97 7.14
CA TYR A 165 -11.89 7.61 8.53
C TYR A 165 -10.39 7.50 8.87
N ASN A 166 -9.60 6.81 8.05
CA ASN A 166 -8.16 6.69 8.30
C ASN A 166 -7.42 7.99 8.00
N TYR A 167 -7.90 8.77 7.03
CA TYR A 167 -7.41 10.11 6.76
C TYR A 167 -7.62 11.05 7.96
N ASP A 168 -8.85 11.12 8.48
CA ASP A 168 -9.15 11.90 9.69
C ASP A 168 -8.26 11.50 10.88
N ARG A 169 -8.11 10.19 11.07
CA ARG A 169 -7.27 9.62 12.13
C ARG A 169 -5.80 9.99 11.94
N MET A 170 -5.28 9.90 10.72
CA MET A 170 -3.92 10.31 10.35
C MET A 170 -3.70 11.79 10.68
N THR A 171 -4.59 12.66 10.21
CA THR A 171 -4.51 14.11 10.41
C THR A 171 -4.53 14.48 11.89
N LEU A 172 -5.39 13.83 12.69
CA LEU A 172 -5.40 14.05 14.14
C LEU A 172 -4.12 13.56 14.81
N LEU A 173 -3.56 12.41 14.39
CA LEU A 173 -2.27 11.91 14.89
C LEU A 173 -1.13 12.87 14.55
N TYR A 174 -1.13 13.44 13.34
CA TYR A 174 -0.19 14.48 12.92
C TYR A 174 -0.30 15.70 13.84
N ILE A 175 -1.51 16.22 14.09
CA ILE A 175 -1.71 17.42 14.93
C ILE A 175 -1.26 17.15 16.38
N VAL A 176 -1.46 15.95 16.91
CA VAL A 176 -0.95 15.58 18.24
C VAL A 176 0.58 15.62 18.30
N ASP A 177 1.25 15.11 17.26
CA ASP A 177 2.70 15.01 17.22
C ASP A 177 3.37 16.36 16.89
N LYS A 178 3.02 16.96 15.76
CA LYS A 178 3.64 18.18 15.22
C LYS A 178 2.96 19.47 15.68
N GLY A 179 1.66 19.42 15.95
CA GLY A 179 0.84 20.61 16.17
C GLY A 179 0.00 20.97 14.93
N TYR A 180 -0.77 22.05 15.03
CA TYR A 180 -1.59 22.52 13.91
C TYR A 180 -0.70 23.17 12.84
N PRO A 181 -0.83 22.77 11.56
CA PRO A 181 -0.07 23.37 10.46
C PRO A 181 -0.22 24.88 10.41
N ARG A 182 0.86 25.58 10.07
CA ARG A 182 0.87 27.05 10.03
C ARG A 182 -0.05 27.59 8.94
N ASP A 183 -0.05 26.96 7.79
CA ASP A 183 -0.81 27.36 6.61
C ASP A 183 -2.19 26.64 6.56
N GLY A 184 -2.54 25.92 7.63
CA GLY A 184 -3.80 25.19 7.74
C GLY A 184 -3.67 23.73 7.29
N VAL A 185 -4.61 22.90 7.74
CA VAL A 185 -4.59 21.46 7.45
C VAL A 185 -4.77 21.17 5.97
N VAL A 186 -5.58 21.97 5.27
CA VAL A 186 -5.90 21.78 3.85
C VAL A 186 -4.67 21.97 2.96
N ASP A 187 -3.76 22.88 3.33
CA ASP A 187 -2.53 23.13 2.57
C ASP A 187 -1.51 21.98 2.72
N GLU A 188 -1.45 21.35 3.91
CA GLU A 188 -0.55 20.21 4.15
C GLU A 188 -1.15 18.88 3.67
N TYR A 189 -2.45 18.70 3.90
CA TYR A 189 -3.21 17.50 3.58
C TYR A 189 -4.52 17.92 2.89
N PRO A 190 -4.60 17.82 1.56
CA PRO A 190 -5.68 18.43 0.78
C PRO A 190 -6.99 17.64 0.73
N ASP A 191 -7.02 16.40 1.22
CA ASP A 191 -8.27 15.64 1.29
C ASP A 191 -9.19 16.19 2.40
N GLU A 192 -10.48 15.87 2.31
CA GLU A 192 -11.49 16.37 3.24
C GLU A 192 -11.25 15.88 4.68
N PHE A 193 -11.02 16.83 5.59
CA PHE A 193 -10.84 16.57 7.02
C PHE A 193 -12.12 16.90 7.79
N SER A 194 -12.81 15.88 8.29
CA SER A 194 -14.15 16.02 8.89
C SER A 194 -14.18 16.85 10.17
N PHE A 195 -13.03 17.01 10.84
CA PHE A 195 -12.92 17.79 12.08
C PHE A 195 -12.44 19.22 11.87
N HIS A 196 -12.26 19.67 10.62
CA HIS A 196 -11.71 20.99 10.31
C HIS A 196 -12.43 22.12 11.06
N GLU A 197 -13.76 22.14 11.06
CA GLU A 197 -14.58 23.14 11.78
C GLU A 197 -14.24 23.25 13.27
N LYS A 198 -13.84 22.14 13.92
CA LYS A 198 -13.48 22.13 15.34
C LYS A 198 -12.18 22.90 15.62
N PHE A 199 -11.33 23.08 14.60
CA PHE A 199 -10.05 23.79 14.70
C PHE A 199 -10.09 25.25 14.22
N GLU A 200 -11.18 25.73 13.60
CA GLU A 200 -11.29 27.10 13.09
C GLU A 200 -10.92 28.17 14.11
N LYS A 201 -11.32 28.01 15.38
CA LYS A 201 -10.99 28.98 16.44
C LYS A 201 -9.50 29.07 16.72
N ILE A 202 -8.79 27.96 16.55
CA ILE A 202 -7.33 27.89 16.70
C ILE A 202 -6.67 28.54 15.49
N GLU A 203 -7.13 28.19 14.29
CA GLU A 203 -6.62 28.73 13.03
C GLU A 203 -6.77 30.25 12.95
N ASN A 204 -7.96 30.77 13.19
CA ASN A 204 -8.25 32.21 13.19
C ASN A 204 -7.36 33.00 14.17
N LYS A 205 -6.99 32.41 15.32
CA LYS A 205 -6.09 33.04 16.28
C LYS A 205 -4.63 33.04 15.81
N GLN A 206 -4.20 31.99 15.11
CA GLN A 206 -2.85 31.90 14.55
C GLN A 206 -2.66 32.80 13.31
N LEU A 207 -3.75 33.16 12.62
CA LEU A 207 -3.74 34.14 11.53
C LEU A 207 -3.85 35.61 12.03
N GLY A 208 -4.13 35.81 13.32
CA GLY A 208 -4.31 37.13 13.92
C GLY A 208 -3.02 37.95 14.10
N ARG A 209 -3.15 39.25 14.36
CA ARG A 209 -2.01 40.18 14.55
C ARG A 209 -1.09 39.79 15.72
N ASN A 210 -1.63 39.12 16.75
CA ASN A 210 -0.89 38.68 17.94
C ASN A 210 -0.41 37.22 17.83
N ARG A 211 -0.28 36.67 16.60
CA ARG A 211 0.02 35.25 16.38
C ARG A 211 1.23 34.73 17.16
N TRP A 212 2.26 35.56 17.30
CA TRP A 212 3.51 35.18 17.97
C TRP A 212 3.32 35.05 19.49
N ASP A 213 2.44 35.85 20.08
CA ASP A 213 2.18 35.84 21.53
C ASP A 213 1.31 34.65 21.95
N VAL A 214 0.50 34.12 21.02
CA VAL A 214 -0.46 33.03 21.28
C VAL A 214 -0.06 31.70 20.66
N TYR A 215 1.06 31.64 19.92
CA TYR A 215 1.44 30.47 19.12
C TYR A 215 1.54 29.21 19.98
N ASP A 216 2.40 29.21 21.00
CA ASP A 216 2.60 28.05 21.87
C ASP A 216 1.30 27.61 22.56
N GLU A 217 0.50 28.58 22.99
CA GLU A 217 -0.80 28.31 23.61
C GLU A 217 -1.78 27.64 22.63
N MET A 218 -1.83 28.13 21.39
CA MET A 218 -2.70 27.59 20.34
C MET A 218 -2.25 26.21 19.90
N GLN A 219 -0.94 25.97 19.81
CA GLN A 219 -0.38 24.65 19.49
C GLN A 219 -0.71 23.62 20.59
N GLU A 220 -0.57 24.00 21.86
CA GLU A 220 -0.97 23.13 22.99
C GLU A 220 -2.48 22.85 23.00
N ARG A 221 -3.31 23.85 22.69
CA ARG A 221 -4.78 23.66 22.55
C ARG A 221 -5.11 22.72 21.39
N ALA A 222 -4.42 22.85 20.26
CA ALA A 222 -4.60 21.98 19.10
C ALA A 222 -4.26 20.53 19.42
N LYS A 223 -3.08 20.29 20.02
CA LYS A 223 -2.64 18.96 20.45
C LYS A 223 -3.65 18.32 21.42
N LYS A 224 -4.13 19.07 22.40
CA LYS A 224 -5.14 18.60 23.36
C LYS A 224 -6.49 18.29 22.69
N LEU A 225 -6.95 19.16 21.78
CA LEU A 225 -8.19 18.94 21.05
C LEU A 225 -8.10 17.70 20.15
N ALA A 226 -7.02 17.57 19.38
CA ALA A 226 -6.78 16.42 18.53
C ALA A 226 -6.73 15.12 19.35
N GLY A 227 -6.01 15.13 20.48
CA GLY A 227 -5.96 14.00 21.40
C GLY A 227 -7.31 13.64 22.03
N LYS A 228 -8.21 14.62 22.22
CA LYS A 228 -9.59 14.35 22.67
C LYS A 228 -10.41 13.71 21.55
N LEU A 229 -10.34 14.25 20.34
CA LEU A 229 -11.08 13.74 19.17
C LEU A 229 -10.67 12.31 18.82
N LEU A 230 -9.38 11.98 18.92
CA LEU A 230 -8.89 10.60 18.77
C LEU A 230 -9.54 9.65 19.79
N LYS A 231 -9.66 10.08 21.05
CA LYS A 231 -10.29 9.23 22.08
C LYS A 231 -11.79 9.07 21.89
N GLU A 232 -12.45 10.10 21.38
CA GLU A 232 -13.91 10.15 21.22
C GLU A 232 -14.38 9.39 19.99
N HIS A 233 -13.72 9.58 18.85
CA HIS A 233 -14.14 9.02 17.56
C HIS A 233 -13.36 7.77 17.16
N PHE A 234 -12.19 7.55 17.76
CA PHE A 234 -11.26 6.51 17.36
C PHE A 234 -10.68 5.73 18.55
N PRO A 235 -11.50 5.23 19.50
CA PRO A 235 -11.03 4.67 20.78
C PRO A 235 -10.16 3.41 20.61
N GLU A 236 -10.39 2.65 19.54
CA GLU A 236 -9.72 1.41 19.22
C GLU A 236 -8.47 1.69 18.37
N ILE A 237 -7.35 1.99 19.03
CA ILE A 237 -6.07 2.27 18.35
C ILE A 237 -5.13 1.09 18.53
N ARG A 238 -4.58 0.61 17.41
CA ARG A 238 -3.39 -0.24 17.41
C ARG A 238 -2.24 0.51 18.08
N GLN A 239 -1.90 0.13 19.32
CA GLN A 239 -0.78 0.75 20.03
C GLN A 239 0.55 0.34 19.39
N LYS A 240 1.48 1.30 19.23
CA LYS A 240 2.88 1.02 18.87
C LYS A 240 3.44 -0.07 19.79
N ALA A 241 4.20 -1.02 19.25
CA ALA A 241 4.79 -2.13 20.02
C ALA A 241 5.53 -1.61 21.27
N ASP A 242 6.27 -0.51 21.15
CA ASP A 242 6.99 0.15 22.25
C ASP A 242 6.08 0.66 23.37
N MET A 243 4.84 1.07 23.05
CA MET A 243 3.86 1.50 24.06
C MET A 243 3.24 0.30 24.78
N LYS A 244 3.02 -0.82 24.08
CA LYS A 244 2.61 -2.10 24.71
C LYS A 244 3.69 -2.61 25.66
N GLU A 245 4.96 -2.56 25.26
CA GLU A 245 6.08 -2.99 26.11
C GLU A 245 6.26 -2.06 27.32
N LYS A 246 6.22 -0.73 27.13
CA LYS A 246 6.26 0.24 28.25
C LYS A 246 5.05 0.08 29.20
N ALA A 247 3.85 -0.22 28.68
CA ALA A 247 2.67 -0.47 29.50
C ALA A 247 2.76 -1.79 30.27
N ALA A 248 3.28 -2.86 29.65
CA ALA A 248 3.53 -4.15 30.30
C ALA A 248 4.59 -4.02 31.41
N VAL A 249 5.69 -3.31 31.14
CA VAL A 249 6.74 -3.02 32.15
C VAL A 249 6.17 -2.19 33.30
N ARG A 250 5.34 -1.18 33.04
CA ARG A 250 4.67 -0.40 34.10
C ARG A 250 3.71 -1.26 34.94
N LYS A 251 2.91 -2.14 34.33
CA LYS A 251 2.05 -3.09 35.05
C LYS A 251 2.86 -4.07 35.91
N SER A 252 3.99 -4.57 35.40
CA SER A 252 4.88 -5.47 36.16
C SER A 252 5.58 -4.79 37.36
N LYS A 253 5.92 -3.49 37.24
CA LYS A 253 6.53 -2.71 38.34
C LYS A 253 5.53 -2.29 39.43
N GLY A 254 4.24 -2.16 39.10
CA GLY A 254 3.18 -1.89 40.08
C GLY A 254 2.71 -3.13 40.85
N MET A 255 3.21 -4.32 40.49
CA MET A 255 2.84 -5.60 41.09
C MET A 255 4.02 -6.18 41.88
N LYS A 256 4.56 -5.39 42.82
CA LYS A 256 5.40 -5.89 43.90
C LYS A 256 4.71 -5.57 45.22
N MET A 257 4.25 -6.62 45.91
CA MET A 257 3.91 -6.59 47.33
C MET A 257 5.17 -6.45 48.17
#